data_AF-A0AAV5WDQ7-F1
#
_entry.id   AF-A0AAV5WDQ7-F1
#
_cell.length_a   1.000
_cell.length_b   1.000
_cell.length_c   1.000
_cell.angle_alpha   90.00
_cell.angle_beta   90.00
_cell.angle_gamma   90.00
#
_symmetry.space_group_name_H-M   'P 1'
#
loop_
_entity.id
_entity.type
_entity.pdbx_description
1 polymer ?
#
loop_
_entity_poly.entity_id
_entity_poly.type
_entity_poly.pdbx_seq_one_letter_code
_entity_poly.pdbx_strand_id
1 'polypeptide(L)'
;HVQVSFYSASSDKPIPGAEDAIIDVPVSADHEKLNNLVNTPATAADDEWKQRRFELLIGNMFLRCPLSEFIQENNLNFERVVQIQCVDGHDPPEPQHILNGPDWISSVHVTPSMY
;
A
#
# COMPACT_ATOMS: atom_id res chain seq x y z
N HIS A 1 -10.01 -9.45 17.81
CA HIS A 1 -8.79 -8.88 17.24
C HIS A 1 -8.17 -9.91 16.31
N VAL A 2 -7.20 -9.51 15.48
CA VAL A 2 -6.46 -10.39 14.57
C VAL A 2 -4.99 -10.00 14.59
N GLN A 3 -4.10 -10.98 14.45
CA GLN A 3 -2.67 -10.72 14.34
C GLN A 3 -2.30 -10.39 12.90
N VAL A 4 -1.57 -9.30 12.70
CA VAL A 4 -1.08 -8.86 11.38
C VAL A 4 0.43 -8.73 11.40
N SER A 5 1.05 -8.86 10.23
CA SER A 5 2.45 -8.51 9.98
C SER A 5 2.54 -7.73 8.67
N PHE A 6 3.50 -6.82 8.57
CA PHE A 6 3.67 -5.96 7.41
C PHE A 6 4.99 -6.27 6.70
N TYR A 7 4.97 -6.25 5.37
CA TYR A 7 6.19 -6.42 4.59
C TYR A 7 6.16 -5.60 3.31
N SER A 8 7.33 -5.16 2.85
CA SER A 8 7.53 -4.63 1.50
C SER A 8 8.11 -5.74 0.63
N ALA A 9 7.56 -5.94 -0.56
CA ALA A 9 8.15 -6.87 -1.53
C ALA A 9 9.39 -6.29 -2.23
N SER A 10 9.57 -4.97 -2.15
CA SER A 10 10.61 -4.23 -2.86
C SER A 10 11.82 -4.02 -1.96
N SER A 11 12.95 -4.64 -2.30
CA SER A 11 14.20 -4.54 -1.52
C SER A 11 14.86 -3.16 -1.59
N ASP A 12 14.54 -2.37 -2.61
CA ASP A 12 15.01 -0.99 -2.80
C ASP A 12 14.29 0.02 -1.87
N LYS A 13 13.13 -0.37 -1.31
CA LYS A 13 12.31 0.48 -0.44
C LYS A 13 11.83 -0.30 0.78
N PRO A 14 12.73 -0.62 1.73
CA PRO A 14 12.34 -1.25 2.99
C PRO A 14 11.46 -0.31 3.83
N ILE A 15 10.76 -0.90 4.79
CA ILE A 15 10.01 -0.18 5.83
C ILE A 15 10.75 -0.46 7.14
N PRO A 16 11.56 0.50 7.64
CA PRO A 16 12.35 0.30 8.85
C PRO A 16 11.47 -0.13 10.03
N GLY A 17 11.94 -1.11 10.80
CA GLY A 17 11.25 -1.56 12.03
C GLY A 17 9.93 -2.31 11.82
N ALA A 18 9.45 -2.49 10.58
CA ALA A 18 8.27 -3.31 10.29
C ALA A 18 8.60 -4.82 10.17
N GLU A 19 9.88 -5.15 10.02
CA GLU A 19 10.37 -6.52 9.87
C GLU A 19 10.05 -7.39 11.09
N ASP A 20 9.41 -8.53 10.83
CA ASP A 20 8.99 -9.56 11.80
C ASP A 20 8.07 -9.09 12.95
N ALA A 21 7.54 -7.87 12.89
CA ALA A 21 6.60 -7.35 13.86
C ALA A 21 5.21 -8.00 13.67
N ILE A 22 4.78 -8.77 14.67
CA ILE A 22 3.41 -9.28 14.76
C ILE A 22 2.63 -8.37 15.72
N ILE A 23 1.57 -7.75 15.20
CA ILE A 23 0.78 -6.76 15.94
C ILE A 23 -0.66 -7.25 16.05
N ASP A 24 -1.23 -7.19 17.24
CA ASP A 24 -2.65 -7.49 17.46
C ASP A 24 -3.49 -6.25 17.17
N VAL A 25 -4.41 -6.36 16.20
CA VAL A 25 -5.23 -5.24 15.73
C VAL A 25 -6.72 -5.55 15.82
N PRO A 26 -7.58 -4.55 16.10
CA PRO A 26 -9.02 -4.75 16.01
C PRO A 26 -9.42 -5.07 14.57
N VAL A 27 -10.36 -6.01 14.39
CA VAL A 27 -10.86 -6.37 13.05
C VAL A 27 -11.61 -5.24 12.37
N SER A 28 -12.03 -4.22 13.12
CA SER A 28 -12.60 -2.98 12.59
C SER A 28 -11.53 -1.98 12.11
N ALA A 29 -10.25 -2.35 12.10
CA ALA A 29 -9.19 -1.52 11.53
C ALA A 29 -9.42 -1.35 10.03
N ASP A 30 -9.46 -0.10 9.61
CA ASP A 30 -9.58 0.33 8.22
C ASP A 30 -8.20 0.63 7.63
N HIS A 31 -8.19 0.98 6.34
CA HIS A 31 -6.99 1.30 5.59
C HIS A 31 -6.13 2.41 6.23
N GLU A 32 -6.76 3.43 6.81
CA GLU A 32 -6.07 4.57 7.42
C GLU A 32 -5.35 4.16 8.71
N LYS A 33 -6.03 3.44 9.59
CA LYS A 33 -5.44 2.93 10.83
C LYS A 33 -4.27 1.99 10.57
N LEU A 34 -4.40 1.11 9.58
CA LEU A 34 -3.32 0.20 9.20
C LEU A 34 -2.13 0.94 8.59
N ASN A 35 -2.37 1.97 7.78
CA ASN A 35 -1.31 2.83 7.27
C ASN A 35 -0.54 3.55 8.39
N ASN A 36 -1.26 4.09 9.37
CA ASN A 36 -0.65 4.72 10.54
C ASN A 36 0.18 3.71 11.33
N LEU A 37 -0.31 2.47 11.46
CA LEU A 37 0.38 1.39 12.17
C LEU A 37 1.69 0.99 11.48
N VAL A 38 1.71 0.93 10.14
CA VAL A 38 2.94 0.66 9.35
C VAL A 38 3.97 1.78 9.51
N ASN A 39 3.53 3.04 9.52
CA ASN A 39 4.45 4.17 9.62
C ASN A 39 5.00 4.37 11.04
N THR A 40 4.30 3.90 12.07
CA THR A 40 4.71 4.07 13.48
C THR A 40 6.10 3.50 13.80
N PRO A 41 6.41 2.21 13.51
CA PRO A 41 7.74 1.67 13.74
C PRO A 41 8.80 2.30 12.84
N ALA A 42 8.43 2.70 11.61
CA ALA A 42 9.35 3.36 10.69
C ALA A 42 9.80 4.73 11.19
N THR A 43 8.87 5.54 11.71
CA THR A 43 9.19 6.82 12.39
C THR A 43 10.03 6.62 13.65
N ALA A 44 9.85 5.50 14.36
CA ALA A 44 10.65 5.21 15.56
C ALA A 44 12.07 4.68 15.23
N ALA A 45 12.24 4.05 14.07
CA ALA A 45 13.49 3.44 13.65
C ALA A 45 14.38 4.38 12.81
N ASP A 46 13.80 5.39 12.16
CA ASP A 46 14.49 6.35 11.30
C ASP A 46 13.90 7.76 11.46
N ASP A 47 14.70 8.67 12.04
CA ASP A 47 14.31 10.08 12.26
C ASP A 47 14.10 10.86 10.96
N GLU A 48 14.66 10.40 9.83
CA GLU A 48 14.45 11.00 8.51
C GLU A 48 13.24 10.42 7.76
N TRP A 49 12.54 9.44 8.37
CA TRP A 49 11.39 8.80 7.74
C TRP A 49 10.27 9.80 7.44
N LYS A 50 9.96 9.94 6.15
CA LYS A 50 8.77 10.64 5.68
C LYS A 50 7.62 9.64 5.61
N GLN A 51 6.51 9.97 6.27
CA GLN A 51 5.33 9.11 6.20
C GLN A 51 4.94 8.84 4.75
N ARG A 52 4.76 7.55 4.46
CA ARG A 52 4.35 7.05 3.14
C ARG A 52 2.91 6.60 3.23
N ARG A 53 2.13 6.94 2.20
CA ARG A 53 0.85 6.28 1.95
C ARG A 53 1.15 4.94 1.30
N PHE A 54 0.64 3.87 1.88
CA PHE A 54 0.72 2.54 1.31
C PHE A 54 -0.65 2.11 0.78
N GLU A 55 -0.65 1.48 -0.38
CA GLU A 55 -1.70 0.53 -0.77
C GLU A 55 -1.40 -0.79 -0.06
N LEU A 56 -2.41 -1.33 0.63
CA LEU A 56 -2.27 -2.55 1.43
C LEU A 56 -2.88 -3.72 0.69
N LEU A 57 -2.14 -4.82 0.57
CA LEU A 57 -2.62 -6.06 -0.05
C LEU A 57 -2.58 -7.21 0.94
N ILE A 58 -3.58 -8.07 0.89
CA ILE A 58 -3.60 -9.37 1.57
C ILE A 58 -3.65 -10.43 0.49
N GLY A 59 -2.59 -11.23 0.37
CA GLY A 59 -2.37 -12.07 -0.80
C GLY A 59 -2.24 -11.21 -2.06
N ASN A 60 -3.16 -11.37 -3.01
CA ASN A 60 -3.14 -10.65 -4.29
C ASN A 60 -4.27 -9.60 -4.41
N MET A 61 -4.89 -9.22 -3.29
CA MET A 61 -6.07 -8.36 -3.27
C MET A 61 -5.82 -7.10 -2.46
N PHE A 62 -6.24 -5.96 -2.99
CA PHE A 62 -6.20 -4.69 -2.28
C PHE A 62 -7.23 -4.65 -1.16
N LEU A 63 -6.79 -4.23 0.02
CA LEU A 63 -7.65 -3.97 1.16
C LEU A 63 -8.34 -2.61 0.99
N ARG A 64 -9.61 -2.62 0.58
CA ARG A 64 -10.43 -1.42 0.33
C ARG A 64 -11.53 -1.18 1.38
N CYS A 65 -11.67 -2.12 2.30
CA CYS A 65 -12.66 -2.11 3.39
C CYS A 65 -11.97 -2.47 4.72
N PRO A 66 -12.64 -2.34 5.87
CA PRO A 66 -12.11 -2.81 7.14
C PRO A 66 -11.77 -4.30 7.12
N LEU A 67 -10.81 -4.74 7.94
CA LEU A 67 -10.36 -6.14 7.98
C LEU A 67 -11.52 -7.14 8.18
N SER A 68 -12.52 -6.79 9.00
CA SER A 68 -13.69 -7.64 9.26
C SER A 68 -14.47 -7.96 7.99
N GLU A 69 -14.68 -6.95 7.13
CA GLU A 69 -15.41 -7.10 5.88
C GLU A 69 -14.57 -7.89 4.88
N PHE A 70 -13.30 -7.52 4.73
CA PHE A 70 -12.37 -8.23 3.86
C PHE A 70 -12.25 -9.72 4.21
N ILE A 71 -12.13 -10.04 5.50
CA ILE A 71 -12.02 -11.42 5.98
C ILE A 71 -13.29 -12.21 5.68
N GLN A 72 -14.47 -11.60 5.89
CA GLN A 72 -15.75 -12.22 5.61
C GLN A 72 -15.94 -12.50 4.11
N GLU A 73 -15.64 -11.52 3.25
CA GLU A 73 -15.80 -11.64 1.79
C GLU A 73 -14.86 -12.68 1.19
N ASN A 74 -13.65 -12.80 1.74
CA ASN A 74 -12.61 -13.69 1.21
C ASN A 74 -12.51 -15.03 1.96
N ASN A 75 -13.43 -15.29 2.90
CA ASN A 75 -13.46 -16.50 3.75
C ASN A 75 -12.08 -16.82 4.39
N LEU A 76 -11.40 -15.78 4.89
CA LEU A 76 -10.09 -15.96 5.52
C LEU A 76 -10.25 -16.54 6.93
N ASN A 77 -9.43 -17.54 7.24
CA ASN A 77 -9.40 -18.15 8.57
C ASN A 77 -8.51 -17.32 9.52
N PHE A 78 -9.00 -17.08 10.74
CA PHE A 78 -8.33 -16.33 11.81
C PHE A 78 -7.20 -17.10 12.53
N GLU A 79 -6.97 -18.37 12.20
CA GLU A 79 -5.93 -19.19 12.82
C GLU A 79 -4.49 -18.77 12.45
N ARG A 80 -4.32 -17.83 11.52
CA ARG A 80 -3.02 -17.40 11.00
C ARG A 80 -2.82 -15.91 11.12
N VAL A 81 -1.55 -15.51 11.26
CA VAL A 81 -1.13 -14.11 11.12
C VAL A 81 -1.45 -13.66 9.70
N VAL A 82 -2.20 -12.57 9.56
CA VAL A 82 -2.53 -11.97 8.26
C VAL A 82 -1.30 -11.19 7.78
N GLN A 83 -0.70 -11.65 6.69
CA GLN A 83 0.42 -10.97 6.06
C GLN A 83 -0.11 -9.87 5.14
N ILE A 84 0.26 -8.63 5.44
CA ILE A 84 -0.14 -7.45 4.69
C ILE A 84 1.08 -6.94 3.92
N GLN A 85 1.00 -6.99 2.59
CA GLN A 85 1.98 -6.37 1.73
C GLN A 85 1.72 -4.86 1.64
N CYS A 86 2.77 -4.08 1.81
CA CYS A 86 2.77 -2.64 1.66
C CYS A 86 3.37 -2.25 0.30
N VAL A 87 2.57 -1.60 -0.53
CA VAL A 87 2.99 -1.05 -1.84
C VAL A 87 2.86 0.47 -1.79
N ASP A 88 3.75 1.22 -2.45
CA ASP A 88 3.63 2.67 -2.50
C ASP A 88 2.29 3.12 -3.09
N GLY A 89 1.60 3.98 -2.35
CA GLY A 89 0.44 4.72 -2.83
C GLY A 89 0.83 5.72 -3.90
N HIS A 90 0.16 5.65 -5.04
CA HIS A 90 0.22 6.66 -6.08
C HIS A 90 -1.09 7.42 -6.14
N ASP A 91 -1.01 8.74 -6.22
CA ASP A 91 -2.19 9.54 -6.48
C ASP A 91 -2.74 9.24 -7.88
N PRO A 92 -4.07 9.34 -8.07
CA PRO A 92 -4.65 9.23 -9.40
C PRO A 92 -3.95 10.20 -10.37
N PRO A 93 -3.62 9.77 -11.59
CA PRO A 93 -2.99 10.65 -12.55
C PRO A 93 -3.93 11.80 -12.90
N GLU A 94 -3.44 13.02 -12.74
CA GLU A 94 -4.19 14.21 -13.14
C GLU A 94 -3.95 14.54 -14.62
N PRO A 95 -4.98 14.98 -15.37
CA PRO A 95 -4.80 15.44 -16.73
C PRO A 95 -4.00 16.75 -16.74
N GLN A 96 -2.73 16.69 -17.15
CA GLN A 96 -1.88 17.87 -17.18
C GLN A 96 -1.98 18.64 -18.50
N HIS A 97 -2.06 17.91 -19.62
CA HIS A 97 -1.99 18.47 -20.97
C HIS A 97 -2.99 17.78 -21.88
N ILE A 98 -3.57 18.55 -22.79
CA ILE A 98 -4.44 18.06 -23.85
C ILE A 98 -3.81 18.47 -25.17
N LEU A 99 -3.59 17.49 -26.06
CA LEU A 99 -3.11 17.75 -27.41
C LEU A 99 -4.31 17.82 -28.35
N ASN A 100 -4.63 19.02 -28.81
CA ASN A 100 -5.70 19.25 -29.76
C ASN A 100 -5.16 19.15 -31.19
N GLY A 101 -5.84 18.39 -32.04
CA GLY A 101 -5.54 18.27 -33.46
C GLY A 101 -6.83 18.27 -34.30
N PRO A 102 -6.75 18.63 -35.59
CA PRO A 102 -7.92 18.65 -36.47
C PRO A 102 -8.37 17.24 -36.92
N ASP A 103 -7.58 16.21 -36.64
CA ASP A 103 -7.81 14.81 -37.01
C ASP A 103 -7.30 13.86 -35.91
N TRP A 104 -7.58 12.56 -36.02
CA TRP A 104 -7.22 11.55 -35.02
C TRP A 104 -5.71 11.32 -34.90
N ILE A 105 -5.26 11.14 -33.65
CA ILE A 105 -3.89 10.72 -33.35
C ILE A 105 -3.84 9.19 -33.41
N SER A 106 -3.09 8.63 -34.36
CA SER A 106 -2.99 7.18 -34.56
C SER A 106 -1.97 6.49 -33.65
N SER A 107 -0.97 7.22 -33.14
CA SER A 107 0.05 6.68 -32.23
C SER A 107 0.68 7.77 -31.37
N VAL A 108 1.07 7.42 -30.15
CA VAL A 108 1.85 8.26 -29.25
C VAL A 108 3.11 7.49 -28.83
N HIS A 109 4.27 8.15 -28.84
CA HIS A 109 5.52 7.59 -28.36
C HIS A 109 6.19 8.60 -27.42
N VAL A 110 6.68 8.11 -26.29
CA VAL A 110 7.38 8.92 -25.28
C VAL A 110 8.83 8.45 -25.23
N THR A 111 9.76 9.34 -25.56
CA THR A 111 11.19 9.10 -25.39
C THR A 111 11.64 9.64 -24.03
N PRO A 112 12.32 8.83 -23.20
CA PRO A 112 12.88 9.31 -21.94
C PRO A 112 13.87 10.46 -22.19
N SER A 113 13.79 11.50 -21.35
CA SER A 113 14.79 12.56 -21.31
C SER A 113 16.15 11.98 -20.89
N MET A 114 17.21 12.19 -21.69
CA MET A 114 18.60 11.83 -21.35
C MET A 114 19.33 12.95 -20.58
N TYR A 115 18.68 13.52 -19.56
CA TYR A 115 19.27 14.54 -18.69
C TYR A 115 18.91 14.29 -17.24
#